data_AF-A0A8R2QXE8-F1
#
_entry.id   AF-A0A8R2QXE8-F1
#
_cell.length_a   1.000
_cell.length_b   1.000
_cell.length_c   1.000
_cell.angle_alpha   90.00
_cell.angle_beta   90.00
_cell.angle_gamma   90.00
#
_symmetry.space_group_name_H-M   'P 1'
#
loop_
_entity.id
_entity.type
_entity.pdbx_description
1 polymer ?
#
loop_
_entity_poly.entity_id
_entity_poly.type
_entity_poly.pdbx_seq_one_letter_code
_entity_poly.pdbx_strand_id
1 'polypeptide(L)'
;MFAYTQMYHFYVILKHSEKWRAWLQDMTMFLSPYYNISSPDNLVEEMLKKIGFKHVQIQTKQKTYCFQKQEFREIMRAVNPFKIPNEKIEHFIDDLFEAARGMALIKEDGTLDATYNLLIIYCQK
;
A
#
# COMPACT_ATOMS: atom_id res chain seq x y z
N MET A 1 -7.87 -2.47 8.64
CA MET A 1 -6.73 -1.60 8.24
C MET A 1 -5.84 -2.36 7.28
N PHE A 2 -5.23 -1.72 6.28
CA PHE A 2 -4.22 -2.40 5.47
C PHE A 2 -2.97 -2.64 6.33
N ALA A 3 -2.65 -3.91 6.57
CA ALA A 3 -1.38 -4.28 7.17
C ALA A 3 -0.25 -4.15 6.13
N TYR A 4 -0.54 -4.51 4.89
CA TYR A 4 0.40 -4.50 3.76
C TYR A 4 -0.35 -4.24 2.44
N THR A 5 0.30 -3.58 1.49
CA THR A 5 -0.13 -3.51 0.08
C THR A 5 1.09 -3.46 -0.83
N GLN A 6 1.02 -4.18 -1.96
CA GLN A 6 2.08 -4.15 -2.97
C GLN A 6 2.30 -2.76 -3.57
N MET A 7 1.27 -1.89 -3.53
CA MET A 7 1.35 -0.52 -4.05
C MET A 7 2.42 0.32 -3.36
N TYR A 8 2.77 0.01 -2.11
CA TYR A 8 3.88 0.68 -1.43
C TYR A 8 5.21 0.48 -2.16
N HIS A 9 5.43 -0.68 -2.78
CA HIS A 9 6.67 -0.95 -3.51
C HIS A 9 6.85 -0.06 -4.75
N PHE A 10 5.77 0.43 -5.36
CA PHE A 10 5.87 1.31 -6.53
C PHE A 10 6.57 2.61 -6.16
N TYR A 11 6.19 3.19 -5.02
CA TYR A 11 6.86 4.35 -4.47
C TYR A 11 8.30 4.05 -4.03
N VAL A 12 8.58 2.85 -3.50
CA VAL A 12 9.96 2.46 -3.14
C VAL A 12 10.82 2.48 -4.40
N ILE A 13 10.35 1.89 -5.49
CA ILE A 13 11.07 1.86 -6.78
C ILE A 13 11.31 3.30 -7.26
N LEU A 14 10.27 4.13 -7.32
CA LEU A 14 10.41 5.51 -7.79
C LEU A 14 11.29 6.38 -6.88
N LYS A 15 11.34 6.11 -5.57
CA LYS A 15 12.21 6.83 -4.63
C LYS A 15 13.69 6.68 -4.96
N HIS A 16 14.08 5.59 -5.61
CA HIS A 16 15.45 5.37 -6.06
C HIS A 16 15.74 6.01 -7.43
N SER A 17 14.73 6.50 -8.15
CA SER A 17 14.92 7.22 -9.41
C SER A 17 15.36 8.67 -9.17
N GLU A 18 16.27 9.18 -10.00
CA GLU A 18 16.67 10.60 -9.95
C GLU A 18 15.48 11.54 -10.17
N LYS A 19 14.53 11.12 -11.02
CA LYS A 19 13.34 11.89 -11.39
C LYS A 19 12.41 12.19 -10.20
N TRP A 20 12.18 11.20 -9.32
CA TRP A 20 11.16 11.30 -8.26
C TRP A 20 11.71 11.32 -6.84
N ARG A 21 12.99 10.98 -6.64
CA ARG A 21 13.62 10.92 -5.31
C ARG A 21 13.35 12.15 -4.46
N ALA A 22 13.47 13.36 -5.02
CA ALA A 22 13.26 14.61 -4.29
C ALA A 22 11.84 14.76 -3.71
N TRP A 23 10.84 14.15 -4.35
CA TRP A 23 9.43 14.24 -3.95
C TRP A 23 9.01 13.13 -2.97
N LEU A 24 9.80 12.05 -2.87
CA LEU A 24 9.47 10.83 -2.11
C LEU A 24 10.29 10.68 -0.81
N GLN A 25 10.81 11.78 -0.28
CA GLN A 25 11.67 11.76 0.91
C GLN A 25 10.93 11.19 2.14
N ASP A 26 9.72 11.66 2.40
CA ASP A 26 8.90 11.31 3.58
C ASP A 26 8.07 10.03 3.42
N MET A 27 8.44 9.15 2.48
CA MET A 27 7.68 7.94 2.17
C MET A 27 7.37 7.07 3.40
N THR A 28 8.28 7.00 4.37
CA THR A 28 8.10 6.19 5.58
C THR A 28 6.93 6.65 6.45
N MET A 29 6.47 7.89 6.31
CA MET A 29 5.30 8.42 7.05
C MET A 29 3.97 7.84 6.53
N PHE A 30 3.94 7.32 5.30
CA PHE A 30 2.73 6.81 4.65
C PHE A 30 2.64 5.29 4.61
N LEU A 31 3.72 4.61 5.01
CA LEU A 31 3.71 3.16 5.17
C LEU A 31 2.86 2.79 6.39
N SER A 32 2.05 1.75 6.25
CA SER A 32 1.38 1.16 7.40
C SER A 32 2.40 0.85 8.49
N PRO A 33 2.11 1.09 9.78
CA PRO A 33 2.97 0.67 10.89
C PRO A 33 3.28 -0.84 10.86
N TYR A 34 2.42 -1.62 10.19
CA TYR A 34 2.53 -3.06 10.04
C TYR A 34 3.23 -3.51 8.74
N TYR A 35 3.65 -2.56 7.89
CA TYR A 35 4.11 -2.83 6.52
C TYR A 35 5.25 -3.86 6.43
N ASN A 36 6.18 -3.83 7.38
CA ASN A 36 7.34 -4.73 7.45
C ASN A 36 7.22 -5.76 8.60
N ILE A 37 6.01 -6.00 9.11
CA ILE A 37 5.79 -6.92 10.23
C ILE A 37 5.21 -8.21 9.66
N SER A 38 5.94 -9.32 9.83
CA SER A 38 5.53 -10.64 9.29
C SER A 38 4.25 -11.17 9.93
N SER A 39 4.02 -10.87 11.22
CA SER A 39 2.85 -11.30 11.98
C SER A 39 2.24 -10.12 12.74
N PRO A 40 1.54 -9.22 12.02
CA PRO A 40 0.97 -8.01 12.62
C PRO A 40 -0.22 -8.33 13.53
N ASP A 41 -0.84 -9.49 13.36
CA ASP A 41 -1.86 -10.05 14.23
C ASP A 41 -1.38 -10.25 15.66
N ASN A 42 -0.25 -10.92 15.86
CA ASN A 42 0.30 -11.17 17.21
C ASN A 42 0.60 -9.86 17.94
N LEU A 43 1.25 -8.92 17.25
CA LEU A 43 1.59 -7.61 17.82
C LEU A 43 0.35 -6.85 18.29
N VAL A 44 -0.70 -6.83 17.45
CA VAL A 44 -1.93 -6.12 17.77
C VAL A 44 -2.72 -6.83 18.86
N GLU A 45 -2.69 -8.16 18.91
CA GLU A 45 -3.34 -8.94 19.96
C GLU A 45 -2.71 -8.65 21.33
N GLU A 46 -1.38 -8.69 21.42
CA GLU A 46 -0.64 -8.36 22.64
C GLU A 46 -0.92 -6.92 23.09
N MET A 47 -0.92 -5.97 22.15
CA MET A 47 -1.23 -4.57 22.44
C MET A 47 -2.65 -4.41 23.01
N LEU A 48 -3.66 -5.02 22.39
CA LEU A 48 -5.06 -4.91 22.83
C LEU A 48 -5.28 -5.56 24.19
N LYS A 49 -4.68 -6.74 24.42
CA LYS A 49 -4.71 -7.40 25.74
C LYS A 49 -4.06 -6.55 26.82
N LYS A 50 -2.92 -5.92 26.53
CA LYS A 50 -2.22 -5.01 27.46
C LYS A 50 -3.04 -3.77 27.83
N ILE A 51 -3.84 -3.25 26.90
CA ILE A 51 -4.75 -2.12 27.14
C ILE A 51 -5.97 -2.54 28.01
N GLY A 52 -6.27 -3.84 28.07
CA GLY A 52 -7.37 -4.39 28.86
C GLY A 52 -8.59 -4.83 28.05
N PHE A 53 -8.50 -4.84 26.71
CA PHE A 53 -9.56 -5.40 25.87
C PHE A 53 -9.69 -6.91 26.10
N LYS A 54 -10.92 -7.40 26.04
CA LYS A 54 -11.30 -8.80 26.20
C LYS A 54 -11.83 -9.35 24.87
N HIS A 55 -11.91 -10.67 24.78
CA HIS A 55 -12.42 -11.39 23.60
C HIS A 55 -11.75 -10.92 22.30
N VAL A 56 -10.43 -10.70 22.35
CA VAL A 56 -9.66 -10.24 21.19
C VAL A 56 -9.56 -11.36 20.17
N GLN A 57 -10.07 -11.12 18.97
CA GLN A 57 -9.93 -11.96 17.80
C GLN A 57 -9.36 -11.12 16.67
N ILE A 58 -8.24 -11.55 16.11
CA ILE A 58 -7.59 -10.87 15.00
C ILE A 58 -7.44 -11.83 13.84
N GLN A 59 -7.72 -11.34 12.64
CA GLN A 59 -7.55 -12.08 11.40
C GLN A 59 -6.82 -11.21 10.38
N THR A 60 -5.77 -11.77 9.79
CA THR A 60 -5.15 -11.20 8.60
C THR A 60 -5.71 -11.91 7.37
N LYS A 61 -6.42 -11.17 6.51
CA LYS A 61 -6.94 -11.69 5.24
C LYS A 61 -6.18 -11.08 4.08
N GLN A 62 -5.47 -11.91 3.34
CA GLN A 62 -4.91 -11.51 2.05
C GLN A 62 -6.03 -11.44 1.02
N LYS A 63 -6.02 -10.38 0.22
CA LYS A 63 -6.92 -10.17 -0.90
C LYS A 63 -6.13 -9.65 -2.09
N THR A 64 -6.66 -9.89 -3.28
CA THR A 64 -6.14 -9.33 -4.52
C THR A 64 -7.27 -8.57 -5.21
N TYR A 65 -6.97 -7.39 -5.70
CA TYR A 65 -7.87 -6.63 -6.56
C TYR A 65 -7.23 -6.47 -7.93
N CYS A 66 -8.02 -6.72 -8.97
CA CYS A 66 -7.60 -6.57 -10.36
C CYS A 66 -8.06 -5.19 -10.85
N PHE A 67 -7.13 -4.25 -10.97
CA PHE A 67 -7.39 -2.91 -11.45
C PHE A 67 -7.33 -2.84 -12.96
N GLN A 68 -8.31 -2.18 -13.56
CA GLN A 68 -8.14 -1.66 -14.91
C GLN A 68 -7.12 -0.52 -14.91
N LYS A 69 -6.38 -0.33 -16.01
CA LYS A 69 -5.36 0.73 -16.10
C LYS A 69 -5.94 2.10 -15.73
N GLN A 70 -7.12 2.45 -16.25
CA GLN A 70 -7.75 3.74 -15.98
C GLN A 70 -8.16 3.88 -14.50
N GLU A 71 -8.72 2.83 -13.92
CA GLU A 71 -9.10 2.80 -12.50
C GLU A 71 -7.88 2.97 -11.58
N PHE A 72 -6.78 2.29 -11.90
CA PHE A 72 -5.52 2.47 -11.18
C PHE A 72 -5.09 3.94 -11.19
N ARG A 73 -5.12 4.60 -12.35
CA ARG A 73 -4.74 6.03 -12.45
C ARG A 73 -5.59 6.92 -11.56
N GLU A 74 -6.90 6.70 -11.57
CA GLU A 74 -7.86 7.49 -10.79
C GLU A 74 -7.63 7.32 -9.29
N ILE A 75 -7.45 6.08 -8.84
CA ILE A 75 -7.15 5.78 -7.43
C ILE A 75 -5.81 6.38 -7.03
N MET A 76 -4.76 6.18 -7.82
CA MET A 76 -3.44 6.75 -7.54
C MET A 76 -3.49 8.28 -7.46
N ARG A 77 -4.27 8.95 -8.32
CA ARG A 77 -4.47 10.40 -8.23
C ARG A 77 -5.17 10.81 -6.93
N ALA A 78 -6.17 10.04 -6.50
CA ALA A 78 -6.96 10.34 -5.31
C ALA A 78 -6.22 10.05 -3.99
N VAL A 79 -5.39 9.00 -3.95
CA VAL A 79 -4.77 8.51 -2.71
C VAL A 79 -3.27 8.80 -2.60
N ASN A 80 -2.64 9.37 -3.65
CA ASN A 80 -1.23 9.73 -3.62
C ASN A 80 -0.95 10.74 -2.50
N PRO A 81 -0.09 10.40 -1.52
CA PRO A 81 0.19 11.28 -0.39
C PRO A 81 1.25 12.35 -0.70
N PHE A 82 1.98 12.22 -1.81
CA PHE A 82 3.10 13.09 -2.15
C PHE A 82 2.64 14.35 -2.86
N LYS A 83 3.25 15.48 -2.51
CA LYS A 83 2.97 16.80 -3.12
C LYS A 83 3.60 16.93 -4.50
N ILE A 84 3.20 16.08 -5.45
CA ILE A 84 3.64 16.14 -6.84
C ILE A 84 2.95 17.33 -7.54
N PRO A 85 3.66 18.18 -8.30
CA PRO A 85 3.03 19.28 -9.05
C PRO A 85 2.00 18.77 -10.05
N ASN A 86 0.95 19.56 -10.29
CA ASN A 86 -0.15 19.19 -11.19
C ASN A 86 0.33 18.91 -12.62
N GLU A 87 1.39 19.61 -13.08
CA GLU A 87 1.94 19.40 -14.43
C GLU A 87 2.70 18.07 -14.54
N LYS A 88 3.05 17.44 -13.41
CA LYS A 88 3.86 16.23 -13.33
C LYS A 88 3.07 15.00 -12.86
N ILE A 89 1.86 15.18 -12.33
CA ILE A 89 1.10 14.09 -11.70
C ILE A 89 0.79 12.95 -12.66
N GLU A 90 0.45 13.24 -13.92
CA GLU A 90 0.16 12.20 -14.91
C GLU A 90 1.41 11.37 -15.22
N HIS A 91 2.55 12.04 -15.43
CA HIS A 91 3.84 11.37 -15.62
C HIS A 91 4.27 10.55 -14.41
N PHE A 92 3.95 11.02 -13.20
CA PHE A 92 4.23 10.28 -11.98
C PHE A 92 3.38 9.00 -11.88
N ILE A 93 2.09 9.09 -12.20
CA ILE A 93 1.18 7.94 -12.22
C ILE A 93 1.58 6.94 -13.31
N ASP A 94 2.02 7.41 -14.49
CA ASP A 94 2.56 6.55 -15.54
C ASP A 94 3.79 5.78 -15.04
N ASP A 95 4.73 6.47 -14.39
CA ASP A 95 5.93 5.82 -13.87
C ASP A 95 5.61 4.84 -12.72
N LEU A 96 4.56 5.08 -11.93
CA LEU A 96 4.07 4.11 -10.94
C LEU A 96 3.51 2.85 -11.61
N PHE A 97 2.78 3.00 -12.72
CA PHE A 97 2.25 1.87 -13.48
C PHE A 97 3.39 1.06 -14.13
N GLU A 98 4.41 1.73 -14.66
CA GLU A 98 5.59 1.07 -15.22
C GLU A 98 6.45 0.40 -14.12
N ALA A 99 6.52 0.96 -12.92
CA ALA A 99 7.12 0.27 -11.77
C ALA A 99 6.36 -1.03 -11.46
N ALA A 100 5.02 -1.01 -11.51
CA ALA A 100 4.21 -2.22 -11.33
C ALA A 100 4.42 -3.25 -12.45
N ARG A 101 4.62 -2.80 -13.69
CA ARG A 101 5.00 -3.66 -14.83
C ARG A 101 6.36 -4.33 -14.58
N GLY A 102 7.35 -3.57 -14.11
CA GLY A 102 8.67 -4.10 -13.75
C GLY A 102 8.63 -5.13 -12.63
N MET A 103 7.58 -5.12 -11.79
CA MET A 103 7.31 -6.12 -10.75
C MET A 103 6.49 -7.32 -11.25
N ALA A 104 6.20 -7.42 -12.55
CA ALA A 104 5.35 -8.45 -13.15
C ALA A 104 3.92 -8.52 -12.54
N LEU A 105 3.39 -7.37 -12.08
CA LEU A 105 2.02 -7.26 -11.58
C LEU A 105 1.00 -6.90 -12.66
N ILE A 106 1.49 -6.48 -13.83
CA ILE A 106 0.67 -6.20 -15.02
C ILE A 106 0.50 -7.48 -15.82
N LYS A 107 -0.76 -7.87 -16.05
CA LYS A 107 -1.14 -9.02 -16.88
C LYS A 107 -1.04 -8.70 -18.37
N GLU A 108 -1.11 -9.75 -19.19
CA GLU A 108 -1.07 -9.64 -20.66
C GLU A 108 -2.22 -8.78 -21.21
N ASP A 109 -3.38 -8.79 -20.55
CA ASP A 109 -4.54 -7.96 -20.88
C ASP A 109 -4.42 -6.49 -20.44
N GLY A 110 -3.30 -6.12 -19.81
CA GLY A 110 -3.00 -4.76 -19.34
C GLY A 110 -3.62 -4.41 -17.98
N THR A 111 -4.25 -5.36 -17.30
CA THR A 111 -4.76 -5.17 -15.93
C THR A 111 -3.66 -5.34 -14.88
N LEU A 112 -3.84 -4.73 -13.72
CA LEU A 112 -2.92 -4.80 -12.58
C LEU A 112 -3.52 -5.64 -11.46
N ASP A 113 -2.86 -6.72 -11.06
CA ASP A 113 -3.18 -7.42 -9.81
C ASP A 113 -2.43 -6.78 -8.65
N ALA A 114 -3.15 -6.17 -7.70
CA ALA A 114 -2.57 -5.67 -6.47
C ALA A 114 -3.05 -6.49 -5.27
N THR A 115 -2.11 -7.16 -4.63
CA THR A 115 -2.33 -7.93 -3.40
C THR A 115 -2.10 -7.06 -2.17
N TYR A 116 -3.00 -7.21 -1.20
CA TYR A 116 -2.95 -6.50 0.07
C TYR A 116 -3.44 -7.39 1.21
N ASN A 117 -2.97 -7.09 2.42
CA ASN A 117 -3.38 -7.77 3.64
C ASN A 117 -4.28 -6.84 4.44
N LEU A 118 -5.50 -7.29 4.76
CA LEU A 118 -6.40 -6.62 5.67
C LEU A 118 -6.30 -7.22 7.06
N LEU A 119 -5.98 -6.39 8.04
CA LEU A 119 -6.14 -6.72 9.45
C LEU A 119 -7.58 -6.42 9.87
N ILE A 120 -8.29 -7.47 10.31
CA ILE A 120 -9.66 -7.44 10.82
C ILE A 120 -9.59 -7.77 12.31
N ILE A 121 -10.14 -6.89 13.14
CA ILE A 121 -10.04 -6.97 14.60
C ILE A 121 -11.45 -6.94 15.18
N TYR A 122 -11.76 -7.92 16.02
CA TYR A 122 -12.94 -7.96 16.87
C TYR A 122 -12.48 -8.00 18.32
N CYS A 123 -12.98 -7.09 19.14
CA CYS A 123 -12.68 -7.08 20.57
C CYS A 123 -13.80 -6.35 21.33
N GLN A 124 -13.85 -6.59 22.63
CA GLN A 124 -14.79 -5.94 23.55
C GLN A 124 -14.00 -5.23 24.64
N LYS A 125 -14.48 -4.06 25.04
CA LYS A 125 -13.89 -3.31 26.16
C LYS A 125 -14.49 -3.77 27.47
#